data_AF-A0AAV6QG68-F1
#
_entry.id   AF-A0AAV6QG68-F1
#
_cell.length_a   1.000
_cell.length_b   1.000
_cell.length_c   1.000
_cell.angle_alpha   90.00
_cell.angle_beta   90.00
_cell.angle_gamma   90.00
#
_symmetry.space_group_name_H-M   'P 1'
#
loop_
_entity.id
_entity.type
_entity.pdbx_description
1 polymer ?
#
loop_
_entity_poly.entity_id
_entity_poly.type
_entity_poly.pdbx_seq_one_letter_code
_entity_poly.pdbx_strand_id
1 'polypeptide(L)'
;MAAQLVAALLALASLCAASESTDCKELVKPLVLDSHSPIYGKWVLHVGAWDQLGLKNDLISVNSSWVELSASSDTGVISMYWADRLDTDKCLQGSANATITGMTSHTTVNINGHTSYHDGKYYETCADCLLSEDTTLLPDGKSKGRYFFLFTRTGALEPSELETFKKQAECLNFLPEYRFLGTDLCPDDRETASPPVEKTEDDDSDAPPAAK
;
A
#
# COMPACT_ATOMS: atom_id res chain seq x y z
N MET A 1 -4.60 23.61 49.32
CA MET A 1 -3.41 23.85 48.48
C MET A 1 -3.04 22.59 47.69
N ALA A 2 -2.54 21.51 48.32
CA ALA A 2 -2.13 20.29 47.58
C ALA A 2 -3.27 19.55 46.86
N ALA A 3 -4.43 19.37 47.50
CA ALA A 3 -5.57 18.67 46.90
C ALA A 3 -6.16 19.39 45.68
N GLN A 4 -6.12 20.73 45.66
CA GLN A 4 -6.59 21.54 44.53
C GLN A 4 -5.64 21.47 43.33
N LEU A 5 -4.33 21.38 43.58
CA LEU A 5 -3.31 21.17 42.54
C LEU A 5 -3.45 19.79 41.90
N VAL A 6 -3.69 18.74 42.69
CA VAL A 6 -3.90 17.37 42.20
C VAL A 6 -5.19 17.27 41.38
N ALA A 7 -6.28 17.90 41.84
CA ALA A 7 -7.53 17.95 41.10
C ALA A 7 -7.41 18.73 39.78
N ALA A 8 -6.67 19.85 39.77
CA ALA A 8 -6.40 20.60 38.55
C ALA A 8 -5.54 19.81 37.55
N LEU A 9 -4.51 19.11 38.01
CA LEU A 9 -3.66 18.24 37.19
C LEU A 9 -4.45 17.06 36.59
N LEU A 10 -5.33 16.44 37.37
CA LEU A 10 -6.21 15.37 36.88
C LEU A 10 -7.24 15.88 35.87
N ALA A 11 -7.79 17.08 36.07
CA ALA A 11 -8.69 17.72 35.11
C ALA A 11 -7.98 18.07 33.80
N LEU A 12 -6.77 18.63 33.86
CA LEU A 12 -5.93 18.92 32.69
C LEU A 12 -5.53 17.63 31.95
N ALA A 13 -5.14 16.57 32.68
CA ALA A 13 -4.85 15.27 32.08
C ALA A 13 -6.09 14.64 31.43
N SER A 14 -7.28 14.82 32.01
CA SER A 14 -8.54 14.31 31.45
C SER A 14 -8.98 15.06 30.19
N LEU A 15 -8.71 16.37 30.08
CA LEU A 15 -8.99 17.14 28.87
C LEU A 15 -8.04 16.76 27.72
N CYS A 16 -6.78 16.44 28.01
CA CYS A 16 -5.83 15.92 27.00
C CYS A 16 -6.12 14.47 26.61
N ALA A 17 -6.73 13.67 27.50
CA ALA A 17 -7.08 12.28 27.21
C ALA A 17 -8.45 12.14 26.50
N ALA A 18 -9.34 13.12 26.65
CA ALA A 18 -10.66 13.12 26.02
C ALA A 18 -10.68 13.80 24.64
N SER A 19 -9.53 14.30 24.15
CA SER A 19 -9.36 14.69 22.76
C SER A 19 -8.91 13.49 21.91
N GLU A 20 -9.60 12.36 21.98
CA GLU A 20 -9.88 11.65 20.72
C GLU A 20 -10.75 12.63 19.94
N SER A 21 -10.08 13.55 19.23
CA SER A 21 -10.76 14.61 18.50
C SER A 21 -11.71 13.91 17.53
N THR A 22 -12.93 14.43 17.43
CA THR A 22 -13.86 14.01 16.38
C THR A 22 -13.18 14.01 15.00
N ASP A 23 -12.15 14.86 14.83
CA ASP A 23 -11.26 14.91 13.69
C ASP A 23 -10.56 13.59 13.38
N CYS A 24 -10.04 12.84 14.37
CA CYS A 24 -9.36 11.57 14.08
C CYS A 24 -10.32 10.52 13.54
N LYS A 25 -11.55 10.46 14.04
CA LYS A 25 -12.56 9.51 13.54
C LYS A 25 -12.87 9.74 12.06
N GLU A 26 -12.98 11.01 11.64
CA GLU A 26 -13.20 11.37 10.25
C GLU A 26 -11.94 11.17 9.40
N LEU A 27 -10.75 11.52 9.94
CA LEU A 27 -9.47 11.37 9.23
C LEU A 27 -9.11 9.92 8.96
N VAL A 28 -9.43 8.98 9.85
CA VAL A 28 -9.09 7.55 9.69
C VAL A 28 -10.31 6.72 9.28
N LYS A 29 -11.19 7.30 8.47
CA LYS A 29 -12.37 6.61 7.96
C LYS A 29 -11.94 5.46 7.03
N PRO A 30 -12.31 4.20 7.34
CA PRO A 30 -11.89 3.04 6.56
C PRO A 30 -12.62 2.97 5.22
N LEU A 31 -11.95 2.42 4.21
CA LEU A 31 -12.54 2.07 2.92
C LEU A 31 -13.22 0.70 2.98
N VAL A 32 -14.31 0.57 2.24
CA VAL A 32 -14.93 -0.73 1.97
C VAL A 32 -14.16 -1.44 0.86
N LEU A 33 -13.86 -2.72 1.07
CA LEU A 33 -13.12 -3.55 0.14
C LEU A 33 -14.09 -4.45 -0.63
N ASP A 34 -14.38 -4.06 -1.88
CA ASP A 34 -15.17 -4.82 -2.83
C ASP A 34 -14.62 -4.63 -4.26
N SER A 35 -15.24 -5.25 -5.26
CA SER A 35 -14.81 -5.20 -6.67
C SER A 35 -14.89 -3.82 -7.32
N HIS A 36 -15.47 -2.82 -6.67
CA HIS A 36 -15.54 -1.42 -7.12
C HIS A 36 -14.72 -0.48 -6.24
N SER A 37 -13.95 -1.01 -5.30
CA SER A 37 -13.13 -0.23 -4.38
C SER A 37 -12.14 0.68 -5.14
N PRO A 38 -11.93 1.93 -4.70
CA PRO A 38 -11.03 2.88 -5.38
C PRO A 38 -9.55 2.47 -5.30
N ILE A 39 -9.23 1.42 -4.56
CA ILE A 39 -7.86 0.93 -4.37
C ILE A 39 -7.25 0.29 -5.62
N TYR A 40 -8.05 -0.03 -6.64
CA TYR A 40 -7.55 -0.76 -7.80
C TYR A 40 -6.72 0.11 -8.77
N GLY A 41 -5.87 -0.59 -9.52
CA GLY A 41 -4.89 -0.04 -10.45
C GLY A 41 -3.50 0.05 -9.85
N LYS A 42 -2.62 0.74 -10.58
CA LYS A 42 -1.21 0.92 -10.24
C LYS A 42 -0.99 2.16 -9.37
N TRP A 43 -0.08 2.03 -8.40
CA TRP A 43 0.22 3.00 -7.36
C TRP A 43 1.71 3.03 -7.05
N VAL A 44 2.28 4.21 -6.88
CA VAL A 44 3.68 4.46 -6.57
C VAL A 44 3.82 4.89 -5.12
N LEU A 45 4.64 4.18 -4.34
CA LEU A 45 4.85 4.48 -2.94
C LEU A 45 5.59 5.81 -2.79
N HIS A 46 4.97 6.79 -2.12
CA HIS A 46 5.54 8.12 -1.93
C HIS A 46 6.20 8.24 -0.56
N VAL A 47 5.49 7.83 0.50
CA VAL A 47 5.97 7.92 1.88
C VAL A 47 5.47 6.77 2.73
N GLY A 48 6.32 6.29 3.64
CA GLY A 48 5.98 5.30 4.65
C GLY A 48 6.34 5.75 6.07
N ALA A 49 5.53 5.31 7.04
CA ALA A 49 5.75 5.40 8.48
C ALA A 49 5.70 4.01 9.13
N TRP A 50 6.15 3.90 10.38
CA TRP A 50 6.16 2.66 11.15
C TRP A 50 5.85 2.92 12.63
N ASP A 51 5.29 1.93 13.33
CA ASP A 51 4.93 2.07 14.75
C ASP A 51 5.94 1.40 15.70
N GLN A 52 6.75 0.47 15.20
CA GLN A 52 7.82 -0.21 15.95
C GLN A 52 9.19 0.14 15.37
N LEU A 53 10.14 0.53 16.23
CA LEU A 53 11.50 0.90 15.81
C LEU A 53 12.22 -0.21 15.03
N GLY A 54 11.90 -1.48 15.32
CA GLY A 54 12.49 -2.63 14.63
C GLY A 54 12.12 -2.76 13.15
N LEU A 55 11.07 -2.07 12.70
CA LEU A 55 10.59 -2.09 11.32
C LEU A 55 11.30 -1.06 10.41
N LYS A 56 11.93 -0.05 11.01
CA LYS A 56 12.59 1.04 10.28
C LYS A 56 13.58 0.56 9.22
N ASN A 57 14.39 -0.46 9.55
CA ASN A 57 15.46 -0.93 8.67
C ASN A 57 14.93 -1.61 7.41
N ASP A 58 13.81 -2.35 7.52
CA ASP A 58 13.20 -3.03 6.37
C ASP A 58 12.77 -1.98 5.33
N LEU A 59 12.10 -0.90 5.76
CA LEU A 59 11.64 0.17 4.85
C LEU A 59 12.77 1.04 4.29
N ILE A 60 13.84 1.28 5.05
CA ILE A 60 14.98 2.09 4.58
C ILE A 60 15.75 1.39 3.45
N SER A 61 15.75 0.06 3.42
CA SER A 61 16.40 -0.72 2.35
C SER A 61 15.72 -0.60 0.98
N VAL A 62 14.53 0.01 0.92
CA VAL A 62 13.78 0.27 -0.31
C VAL A 62 14.04 1.70 -0.80
N ASN A 63 14.47 1.82 -2.05
CA ASN A 63 14.68 3.10 -2.74
C ASN A 63 13.40 3.63 -3.37
N SER A 64 12.65 2.77 -4.05
CA SER A 64 11.37 3.08 -4.69
C SER A 64 10.51 1.83 -4.79
N SER A 65 9.19 1.98 -4.80
CA SER A 65 8.26 0.86 -4.89
C SER A 65 7.00 1.25 -5.65
N TRP A 66 6.42 0.28 -6.35
CA TRP A 66 5.06 0.39 -6.86
C TRP A 66 4.30 -0.92 -6.66
N VAL A 67 2.98 -0.79 -6.54
CA VAL A 67 2.04 -1.89 -6.41
C VAL A 67 0.92 -1.72 -7.43
N GLU A 68 0.42 -2.83 -7.96
CA GLU A 68 -0.81 -2.89 -8.73
C GLU A 68 -1.79 -3.84 -8.05
N LEU A 69 -3.00 -3.33 -7.80
CA LEU A 69 -4.10 -4.09 -7.22
C LEU A 69 -5.20 -4.27 -8.25
N SER A 70 -5.72 -5.48 -8.40
CA SER A 70 -6.86 -5.76 -9.27
C SER A 70 -7.89 -6.66 -8.57
N ALA A 71 -9.16 -6.48 -8.91
CA ALA A 71 -10.20 -7.43 -8.52
C ALA A 71 -9.94 -8.80 -9.19
N SER A 72 -10.01 -9.88 -8.41
CA SER A 72 -9.98 -11.24 -8.95
C SER A 72 -11.36 -11.65 -9.48
N SER A 73 -11.41 -12.71 -10.29
CA SER A 73 -12.66 -13.40 -10.63
C SER A 73 -13.32 -14.05 -9.42
N ASP A 74 -12.53 -14.35 -8.39
CA ASP A 74 -13.01 -14.94 -7.13
C ASP A 74 -13.49 -13.83 -6.20
N THR A 75 -14.77 -13.89 -5.82
CA THR A 75 -15.39 -12.92 -4.91
C THR A 75 -14.59 -12.81 -3.60
N GLY A 76 -14.25 -11.57 -3.22
CA GLY A 76 -13.51 -11.31 -1.98
C GLY A 76 -12.01 -11.57 -2.09
N VAL A 77 -11.46 -11.68 -3.29
CA VAL A 77 -10.01 -11.83 -3.53
C VAL A 77 -9.47 -10.63 -4.32
N ILE A 78 -8.39 -10.05 -3.84
CA ILE A 78 -7.60 -9.03 -4.54
C ILE A 78 -6.35 -9.71 -5.07
N SER A 79 -6.03 -9.50 -6.35
CA SER A 79 -4.73 -9.85 -6.90
C SER A 79 -3.79 -8.66 -6.76
N MET A 80 -2.59 -8.92 -6.25
CA MET A 80 -1.56 -7.92 -6.01
C MET A 80 -0.31 -8.29 -6.80
N TYR A 81 0.24 -7.33 -7.53
CA TYR A 81 1.59 -7.38 -8.09
C TYR A 81 2.39 -6.21 -7.53
N TRP A 82 3.65 -6.43 -7.17
CA TRP A 82 4.49 -5.39 -6.57
C TRP A 82 5.91 -5.48 -7.13
N ALA A 83 6.59 -4.34 -7.10
CA ALA A 83 7.97 -4.23 -7.52
C ALA A 83 8.71 -3.17 -6.67
N ASP A 84 9.75 -3.62 -6.00
CA ASP A 84 10.61 -2.83 -5.13
C ASP A 84 12.01 -2.72 -5.73
N ARG A 85 12.53 -1.49 -5.81
CA ARG A 85 13.96 -1.25 -6.06
C ARG A 85 14.66 -1.17 -4.72
N LEU A 86 15.59 -2.11 -4.49
CA LEU A 86 16.40 -2.15 -3.27
C LEU A 86 17.56 -1.14 -3.35
N ASP A 87 18.15 -0.84 -2.20
CA ASP A 87 19.36 0.01 -2.07
C ASP A 87 20.57 -0.46 -2.90
N THR A 88 20.64 -1.77 -3.15
CA THR A 88 21.60 -2.43 -4.05
C THR A 88 21.31 -2.24 -5.55
N ASP A 89 20.31 -1.43 -5.90
CA ASP A 89 19.81 -1.21 -7.27
C ASP A 89 19.22 -2.46 -7.93
N LYS A 90 18.90 -3.47 -7.14
CA LYS A 90 18.23 -4.70 -7.59
C LYS A 90 16.72 -4.52 -7.53
N CYS A 91 16.03 -4.93 -8.60
CA CYS A 91 14.59 -5.08 -8.60
C CYS A 91 14.16 -6.41 -7.97
N LEU A 92 13.25 -6.31 -7.02
CA LEU A 92 12.57 -7.44 -6.39
C LEU A 92 11.09 -7.31 -6.70
N GLN A 93 10.51 -8.32 -7.36
CA GLN A 93 9.13 -8.26 -7.82
C GLN A 93 8.41 -9.56 -7.47
N GLY A 94 7.09 -9.48 -7.36
CA GLY A 94 6.29 -10.64 -7.05
C GLY A 94 4.80 -10.39 -7.19
N SER A 95 4.05 -11.49 -7.06
CA SER A 95 2.59 -11.47 -7.02
C SER A 95 2.09 -12.22 -5.80
N ALA A 96 0.98 -11.78 -5.25
CA ALA A 96 0.25 -12.49 -4.21
C ALA A 96 -1.25 -12.24 -4.35
N ASN A 97 -2.05 -13.10 -3.76
CA ASN A 97 -3.48 -12.86 -3.60
C ASN A 97 -3.76 -12.48 -2.14
N ALA A 98 -4.67 -11.54 -1.96
CA ALA A 98 -5.19 -11.14 -0.66
C ALA A 98 -6.65 -11.54 -0.55
N THR A 99 -7.04 -12.21 0.54
CA THR A 99 -8.44 -12.53 0.83
C THR A 99 -9.04 -11.45 1.73
N ILE A 100 -10.29 -11.08 1.50
CA ILE A 100 -10.98 -10.02 2.26
C ILE A 100 -11.86 -10.65 3.33
N THR A 101 -11.67 -10.23 4.59
CA THR A 101 -12.61 -10.49 5.69
C THR A 101 -13.04 -9.16 6.30
N GLY A 102 -14.28 -8.75 6.03
CA GLY A 102 -14.78 -7.45 6.47
C GLY A 102 -14.05 -6.30 5.77
N MET A 103 -13.28 -5.51 6.53
CA MET A 103 -12.47 -4.39 6.01
C MET A 103 -10.96 -4.71 5.99
N THR A 104 -10.59 -5.96 6.27
CA THR A 104 -9.19 -6.38 6.33
C THR A 104 -8.88 -7.29 5.15
N SER A 105 -7.76 -7.02 4.47
CA SER A 105 -7.19 -7.93 3.48
C SER A 105 -6.10 -8.78 4.13
N HIS A 106 -6.12 -10.09 3.92
CA HIS A 106 -5.13 -11.03 4.44
C HIS A 106 -4.25 -11.53 3.31
N THR A 107 -2.95 -11.29 3.40
CA THR A 107 -2.00 -11.61 2.33
C THR A 107 -0.87 -12.44 2.88
N THR A 108 -0.46 -13.46 2.13
CA THR A 108 0.79 -14.18 2.36
C THR A 108 1.73 -13.91 1.20
N VAL A 109 2.92 -13.38 1.50
CA VAL A 109 3.94 -13.09 0.48
C VAL A 109 5.13 -14.00 0.72
N ASN A 110 5.58 -14.68 -0.34
CA ASN A 110 6.79 -15.50 -0.32
C ASN A 110 7.88 -14.83 -1.17
N ILE A 111 9.01 -14.52 -0.54
CA ILE A 111 10.14 -13.84 -1.17
C ILE A 111 11.39 -14.66 -0.88
N ASN A 112 12.03 -15.20 -1.92
CA ASN A 112 13.29 -15.97 -1.79
C ASN A 112 13.21 -17.07 -0.71
N GLY A 113 12.06 -17.74 -0.58
CA GLY A 113 11.86 -18.80 0.42
C GLY A 113 11.47 -18.31 1.82
N HIS A 114 11.41 -16.99 2.04
CA HIS A 114 10.88 -16.39 3.27
C HIS A 114 9.40 -16.08 3.11
N THR A 115 8.58 -16.63 4.01
CA THR A 115 7.15 -16.35 4.07
C THR A 115 6.88 -15.22 5.07
N SER A 116 6.08 -14.25 4.67
CA SER A 116 5.57 -13.19 5.52
C SER A 116 4.05 -13.12 5.41
N TYR A 117 3.41 -12.77 6.53
CA TYR A 117 1.95 -12.73 6.67
C TYR A 117 1.56 -11.30 7.00
N HIS A 118 0.49 -10.81 6.37
CA HIS A 118 0.14 -9.39 6.39
C HIS A 118 -1.36 -9.21 6.47
N ASP A 119 -1.78 -8.32 7.37
CA ASP A 119 -3.15 -7.82 7.47
C ASP A 119 -3.17 -6.35 7.02
N GLY A 120 -3.81 -6.10 5.87
CA GLY A 120 -3.94 -4.79 5.26
C GLY A 120 -5.28 -4.12 5.58
N LYS A 121 -5.25 -2.81 5.83
CA LYS A 121 -6.44 -1.95 5.92
C LYS A 121 -6.23 -0.71 5.07
N TYR A 122 -7.32 -0.14 4.56
CA TYR A 122 -7.28 1.01 3.68
C TYR A 122 -8.20 2.13 4.20
N TYR A 123 -7.84 3.37 3.93
CA TYR A 123 -8.51 4.55 4.47
C TYR A 123 -8.80 5.58 3.39
N GLU A 124 -9.86 6.37 3.58
CA GLU A 124 -10.14 7.53 2.75
C GLU A 124 -9.02 8.57 2.88
N THR A 125 -8.66 9.21 1.75
CA THR A 125 -7.60 10.23 1.69
C THR A 125 -7.80 11.10 0.45
N CYS A 126 -6.74 11.50 -0.26
CA CYS A 126 -6.81 12.20 -1.53
C CYS A 126 -7.35 11.31 -2.68
N ALA A 127 -7.87 11.92 -3.75
CA ALA A 127 -8.51 11.21 -4.86
C ALA A 127 -7.52 10.38 -5.70
N ASP A 128 -6.28 10.86 -5.84
CA ASP A 128 -5.20 10.19 -6.56
C ASP A 128 -4.17 9.56 -5.62
N CYS A 129 -4.64 9.16 -4.43
CA CYS A 129 -3.84 8.50 -3.40
C CYS A 129 -4.44 7.15 -3.01
N LEU A 130 -3.56 6.25 -2.57
CA LEU A 130 -3.92 5.03 -1.85
C LEU A 130 -3.25 5.06 -0.49
N LEU A 131 -4.06 5.04 0.57
CA LEU A 131 -3.57 4.99 1.94
C LEU A 131 -3.83 3.61 2.54
N SER A 132 -2.76 2.94 2.98
CA SER A 132 -2.84 1.61 3.56
C SER A 132 -2.07 1.48 4.87
N GLU A 133 -2.67 0.83 5.85
CA GLU A 133 -1.98 0.25 7.00
C GLU A 133 -1.67 -1.21 6.67
N ASP A 134 -0.42 -1.63 6.87
CA ASP A 134 0.04 -3.00 6.70
C ASP A 134 0.57 -3.53 8.03
N THR A 135 -0.11 -4.53 8.58
CA THR A 135 0.31 -5.20 9.82
C THR A 135 1.06 -6.48 9.48
N THR A 136 2.38 -6.46 9.69
CA THR A 136 3.20 -7.68 9.56
C THR A 136 2.96 -8.60 10.76
N LEU A 137 2.68 -9.87 10.50
CA LEU A 137 2.42 -10.89 11.51
C LEU A 137 3.58 -11.88 11.63
N LEU A 138 3.81 -12.34 12.85
CA LEU A 138 4.68 -13.47 13.17
C LEU A 138 3.96 -14.79 12.83
N PRO A 139 4.68 -15.93 12.72
CA PRO A 139 4.06 -17.23 12.45
C PRO A 139 3.01 -17.67 13.47
N ASP A 140 3.05 -17.13 14.70
CA ASP A 140 2.06 -17.38 15.75
C ASP A 140 0.84 -16.43 15.65
N GLY A 141 0.76 -15.60 14.62
CA GLY A 141 -0.33 -14.65 14.36
C GLY A 141 -0.23 -13.35 15.14
N LYS A 142 0.78 -13.14 15.99
CA LYS A 142 0.96 -11.86 16.70
C LYS A 142 1.54 -10.81 15.76
N SER A 143 1.15 -9.56 15.98
CA SER A 143 1.74 -8.42 15.26
C SER A 143 3.23 -8.28 15.60
N LYS A 144 4.08 -8.21 14.57
CA LYS A 144 5.47 -7.75 14.63
C LYS A 144 5.53 -6.22 14.72
N GLY A 145 4.52 -5.56 14.16
CA GLY A 145 4.35 -4.13 14.06
C GLY A 145 3.58 -3.77 12.79
N ARG A 146 3.46 -2.48 12.51
CA ARG A 146 2.70 -1.94 11.40
C ARG A 146 3.51 -0.94 10.60
N TYR A 147 3.22 -0.90 9.30
CA TYR A 147 3.57 0.19 8.42
C TYR A 147 2.33 0.99 8.04
N PHE A 148 2.55 2.25 7.71
CA PHE A 148 1.53 3.12 7.13
C PHE A 148 2.09 3.74 5.86
N PHE A 149 1.47 3.42 4.73
CA PHE A 149 1.97 3.75 3.41
C PHE A 149 0.99 4.64 2.68
N LEU A 150 1.52 5.73 2.12
CA LEU A 150 0.80 6.57 1.17
C LEU A 150 1.42 6.38 -0.20
N PHE A 151 0.61 5.83 -1.10
CA PHE A 151 0.92 5.73 -2.51
C PHE A 151 0.16 6.81 -3.29
N THR A 152 0.67 7.12 -4.47
CA THR A 152 0.11 8.11 -5.41
C THR A 152 0.05 7.51 -6.80
N ARG A 153 -0.75 8.09 -7.70
CA ARG A 153 -0.79 7.62 -9.10
C ARG A 153 0.52 7.81 -9.86
N THR A 154 1.25 8.89 -9.58
CA THR A 154 2.39 9.35 -10.39
C THR A 154 3.72 9.45 -9.63
N GLY A 155 3.71 9.26 -8.31
CA GLY A 155 4.84 9.55 -7.43
C GLY A 155 4.86 10.99 -6.88
N ALA A 156 4.00 11.88 -7.40
CA ALA A 156 3.86 13.26 -6.91
C ALA A 156 2.73 13.38 -5.88
N LEU A 157 2.90 14.29 -4.92
CA LEU A 157 1.95 14.54 -3.83
C LEU A 157 1.92 16.03 -3.48
N GLU A 158 0.73 16.59 -3.30
CA GLU A 158 0.61 17.99 -2.88
C GLU A 158 0.99 18.15 -1.39
N PRO A 159 1.60 19.28 -0.99
CA PRO A 159 2.00 19.49 0.41
C PRO A 159 0.84 19.36 1.40
N SER A 160 -0.38 19.79 1.04
CA SER A 160 -1.57 19.65 1.89
C SER A 160 -2.03 18.20 2.09
N GLU A 161 -1.80 17.34 1.09
CA GLU A 161 -2.12 15.92 1.16
C GLU A 161 -1.11 15.21 2.06
N LEU A 162 0.17 15.60 2.01
CA LEU A 162 1.18 15.13 2.94
C LEU A 162 0.85 15.50 4.40
N GLU A 163 0.39 16.71 4.66
CA GLU A 163 -0.04 17.10 6.01
C GLU A 163 -1.26 16.32 6.49
N THR A 164 -2.17 15.96 5.58
CA THR A 164 -3.28 15.05 5.88
C THR A 164 -2.76 13.67 6.31
N PHE A 165 -1.83 13.10 5.53
CA PHE A 165 -1.18 11.83 5.88
C PHE A 165 -0.52 11.83 7.25
N LYS A 166 0.21 12.90 7.60
CA LYS A 166 0.88 13.01 8.91
C LYS A 166 -0.13 13.00 10.06
N LYS A 167 -1.25 13.71 9.91
CA LYS A 167 -2.34 13.71 10.90
C LYS A 167 -3.00 12.34 11.00
N GLN A 168 -3.23 11.66 9.87
CA GLN A 168 -3.77 10.29 9.86
C GLN A 168 -2.81 9.32 10.59
N ALA A 169 -1.51 9.42 10.35
CA ALA A 169 -0.48 8.63 11.02
C ALA A 169 -0.46 8.89 12.53
N GLU A 170 -0.59 10.15 12.95
CA GLU A 170 -0.70 10.54 14.37
C GLU A 170 -1.95 9.94 15.03
N CYS A 171 -3.11 10.05 14.38
CA CYS A 171 -4.36 9.45 14.87
C CYS A 171 -4.25 7.92 15.05
N LEU A 172 -3.43 7.24 14.25
CA LEU A 172 -3.17 5.80 14.33
C LEU A 172 -1.96 5.43 15.20
N ASN A 173 -1.35 6.41 15.88
CA ASN A 173 -0.21 6.26 16.79
C ASN A 173 1.07 5.71 16.12
N PHE A 174 1.33 6.09 14.86
CA PHE A 174 2.62 5.85 14.22
C PHE A 174 3.70 6.81 14.75
N LEU A 175 4.97 6.41 14.63
CA LEU A 175 6.08 7.28 15.01
C LEU A 175 6.15 8.49 14.08
N PRO A 176 6.57 9.68 14.56
CA PRO A 176 6.69 10.90 13.76
C PRO A 176 7.97 10.90 12.90
N GLU A 177 8.31 9.75 12.33
CA GLU A 177 9.43 9.54 11.43
C GLU A 177 8.90 8.99 10.10
N TYR A 178 9.38 9.54 8.99
CA TYR A 178 8.89 9.21 7.66
C TYR A 178 10.04 8.86 6.73
N ARG A 179 9.82 7.84 5.89
CA ARG A 179 10.69 7.50 4.77
C ARG A 179 10.00 7.90 3.49
N PHE A 180 10.57 8.88 2.78
CA PHE A 180 10.16 9.23 1.42
C PHE A 180 10.90 8.34 0.43
N LEU A 181 10.19 7.91 -0.61
CA LEU A 181 10.72 7.04 -1.65
C LEU A 181 10.91 7.80 -2.96
N GLY A 182 11.82 7.30 -3.79
CA GLY A 182 12.07 7.83 -5.12
C GLY A 182 11.08 7.34 -6.17
N THR A 183 11.15 7.93 -7.36
CA THR A 183 10.30 7.61 -8.52
C THR A 183 11.05 6.87 -9.63
N ASP A 184 12.29 6.43 -9.38
CA ASP A 184 13.05 5.58 -10.30
C ASP A 184 12.58 4.12 -10.18
N LEU A 185 11.43 3.83 -10.77
CA LEU A 185 10.73 2.56 -10.57
C LEU A 185 11.42 1.38 -11.26
N CYS A 186 11.19 0.18 -10.74
CA CYS A 186 11.50 -1.05 -11.44
C CYS A 186 10.58 -1.25 -12.65
N PRO A 187 11.09 -1.82 -13.76
CA PRO A 187 10.25 -2.21 -14.89
C PRO A 187 9.30 -3.34 -14.49
N ASP A 188 8.17 -3.48 -15.19
CA ASP A 188 7.23 -4.56 -14.97
C ASP A 188 7.66 -5.83 -15.71
N ASP A 189 8.06 -6.87 -14.96
CA ASP A 189 8.56 -8.11 -15.56
C ASP A 189 7.49 -8.83 -16.40
N ARG A 190 6.19 -8.59 -16.13
CA ARG A 190 5.08 -9.19 -16.88
C ARG A 190 4.99 -8.65 -18.31
N GLU A 191 5.36 -7.38 -18.51
CA GLU A 191 5.33 -6.75 -19.83
C GLU A 191 6.54 -7.18 -20.68
N THR A 192 7.72 -7.29 -20.07
CA THR A 192 8.94 -7.74 -20.76
C THR A 192 8.93 -9.21 -21.18
N ALA A 193 8.07 -10.04 -20.59
CA ALA A 193 7.95 -11.46 -20.91
C ALA A 193 7.04 -11.77 -22.11
N SER A 194 6.32 -10.78 -22.66
CA SER A 194 5.43 -10.98 -23.82
C SER A 194 6.21 -10.84 -25.15
N PRO A 195 6.27 -11.87 -26.02
CA PRO A 195 6.91 -11.72 -27.33
C PRO A 195 6.10 -10.76 -28.23
N PRO A 196 6.75 -10.03 -29.15
CA PRO A 196 6.05 -9.19 -30.12
C PRO A 196 5.10 -10.05 -30.97
N VAL A 197 3.81 -9.74 -30.96
CA VAL A 197 2.86 -10.28 -31.95
C VAL A 197 3.16 -9.58 -33.27
N GLU A 198 4.01 -10.21 -34.08
CA GLU A 198 4.22 -9.83 -35.47
C GLU A 198 2.92 -10.17 -36.23
N LYS A 199 2.13 -9.14 -36.56
CA LYS A 199 1.05 -9.26 -37.52
C LYS A 199 1.67 -9.29 -38.92
N THR A 200 1.93 -10.46 -39.46
CA THR A 200 2.08 -10.63 -40.91
C THR A 200 0.68 -10.75 -41.50
N GLU A 201 0.24 -9.65 -42.11
CA GLU A 201 -0.74 -9.68 -43.19
C GLU A 201 -0.06 -10.36 -44.39
N ASP A 202 -0.44 -11.61 -44.70
CA ASP A 202 -0.23 -12.17 -46.03
C ASP A 202 -1.55 -12.09 -46.80
N ASP A 203 -1.64 -11.01 -47.56
CA ASP A 203 -2.45 -10.91 -48.76
C ASP A 203 -1.72 -11.69 -49.86
N ASP A 204 -2.29 -12.80 -50.32
CA ASP A 204 -2.06 -13.22 -51.70
C ASP A 204 -3.26 -13.99 -52.24
N SER A 205 -4.06 -13.24 -52.98
CA SER A 205 -5.03 -13.73 -53.94
C SER A 205 -4.32 -14.50 -55.06
N ASP A 206 -4.65 -15.77 -55.26
CA ASP A 206 -4.30 -16.43 -56.52
C ASP A 206 -5.38 -17.40 -57.00
N ALA A 207 -6.02 -17.02 -58.11
CA ALA A 207 -6.72 -17.89 -59.05
C ALA A 207 -6.91 -17.13 -60.37
N PRO A 208 -6.99 -17.80 -61.54
CA PRO A 208 -6.27 -19.00 -62.02
C PRO A 208 -5.65 -18.71 -63.42
N PRO A 209 -5.21 -19.73 -64.19
CA PRO A 209 -5.76 -19.77 -65.56
C PRO A 209 -6.14 -21.15 -66.10
N ALA A 210 -6.86 -21.05 -67.22
CA ALA A 210 -7.70 -22.00 -67.93
C ALA A 210 -7.02 -23.22 -68.60
N ALA A 211 -7.80 -24.31 -68.59
CA ALA A 211 -8.08 -25.29 -69.65
C ALA A 211 -7.10 -25.47 -70.84
N LYS A 212 -6.66 -26.73 -71.01
CA LYS A 212 -6.96 -27.55 -72.20
C LYS A 212 -6.84 -29.03 -71.89
#